data_AF-A0A961MPB2-F1
#
_entry.id   AF-A0A961MPB2-F1
#
_cell.length_a   1.000
_cell.length_b   1.000
_cell.length_c   1.000
_cell.angle_alpha   90.00
_cell.angle_beta   90.00
_cell.angle_gamma   90.00
#
_symmetry.space_group_name_H-M   'P 1'
#
loop_
_entity.id
_entity.type
_entity.pdbx_description
1 polymer ?
#
loop_
_entity_poly.entity_id
_entity_poly.type
_entity_poly.pdbx_seq_one_letter_code
_entity_poly.pdbx_strand_id
1 'polypeptide(L)'
;AMTDDAFWAAALADAEAADAADPLAGFRERFHLPPGTIYLDGNSLGPAPLAALEALDGAARREWADGLIGSWNSAGWFELPTRLGDMLAPLIGAEAGEVVVTDTTSLNLYKALHAGLSLRPDRRVIVA
;
A
#
# COMPACT_ATOMS: atom_id res chain seq x y z
N ALA A 1 36.34 14.35 6.47
CA ALA A 1 36.11 12.89 6.34
C ALA A 1 34.84 12.54 7.10
N MET A 2 34.14 11.43 6.82
CA MET A 2 32.94 11.00 7.58
C MET A 2 33.23 10.59 9.05
N THR A 3 34.39 10.98 9.56
CA THR A 3 34.87 10.79 10.94
C THR A 3 35.13 12.14 11.63
N ASP A 4 34.77 13.24 10.98
CA ASP A 4 34.96 14.61 11.47
C ASP A 4 33.66 15.09 12.13
N ASP A 5 33.72 15.52 13.38
CA ASP A 5 32.56 16.02 14.12
C ASP A 5 31.93 17.24 13.44
N ALA A 6 32.74 18.07 12.76
CA ALA A 6 32.23 19.22 12.01
C ALA A 6 31.40 18.78 10.80
N PHE A 7 31.76 17.65 10.19
CA PHE A 7 30.99 17.08 9.08
C PHE A 7 29.62 16.58 9.55
N TRP A 8 29.57 15.82 10.66
CA TRP A 8 28.30 15.30 11.19
C TRP A 8 27.39 16.41 11.72
N ALA A 9 27.94 17.45 12.33
CA ALA A 9 27.17 18.63 12.75
C ALA A 9 26.52 19.34 11.56
N ALA A 10 27.26 19.53 10.46
CA ALA A 10 26.71 20.12 9.24
C ALA A 10 25.62 19.24 8.61
N ALA A 11 25.87 17.93 8.49
CA ALA A 11 24.91 16.98 7.94
C ALA A 11 23.61 16.89 8.76
N LEU A 12 23.72 16.99 10.10
CA LEU A 12 22.54 17.05 10.97
C LEU A 12 21.73 18.33 10.72
N ALA A 13 22.39 19.48 10.64
CA ALA A 13 21.71 20.75 10.37
C ALA A 13 20.99 20.75 9.02
N ASP A 14 21.62 20.17 7.98
CA ASP A 14 21.00 20.02 6.66
C ASP A 14 19.77 19.10 6.71
N ALA A 15 19.83 18.00 7.46
CA ALA A 15 18.70 17.08 7.65
C ALA A 15 17.55 17.74 8.43
N GLU A 16 17.84 18.46 9.51
CA GLU A 16 16.83 19.20 10.29
C GLU A 16 16.15 20.29 9.45
N ALA A 17 16.91 20.99 8.60
CA ALA A 17 16.36 21.97 7.68
C ALA A 17 15.47 21.33 6.61
N ALA A 18 15.85 20.15 6.10
CA ALA A 18 15.05 19.38 5.15
C ALA A 18 13.74 18.89 5.79
N ASP A 19 13.79 18.34 7.01
CA ASP A 19 12.60 17.91 7.76
C ASP A 19 11.66 19.09 8.03
N ALA A 20 12.19 20.25 8.42
CA ALA A 20 11.38 21.45 8.68
C ALA A 20 10.69 22.01 7.43
N ALA A 21 11.25 21.76 6.24
CA ALA A 21 10.72 22.21 4.97
C ALA A 21 9.81 21.17 4.27
N ASP A 22 9.71 19.95 4.79
CA ASP A 22 8.96 18.86 4.15
C ASP A 22 7.44 19.07 4.24
N PRO A 23 6.74 19.33 3.12
CA PRO A 23 5.27 19.47 3.11
C PRO A 23 4.54 18.17 3.45
N LEU A 24 5.24 17.02 3.47
CA LEU A 24 4.68 15.70 3.79
C LEU A 24 4.94 15.28 5.23
N ALA A 25 5.64 16.07 6.05
CA ALA A 25 6.04 15.69 7.41
C ALA A 25 4.86 15.19 8.27
N GLY A 26 3.68 15.81 8.12
CA GLY A 26 2.45 15.42 8.84
C GLY A 26 1.92 14.02 8.50
N PHE A 27 2.30 13.41 7.37
CA PHE A 27 1.89 12.05 7.05
C PHE A 27 2.54 11.02 7.98
N ARG A 28 3.70 11.33 8.57
CA ARG A 28 4.38 10.44 9.53
C ARG A 28 3.47 10.06 10.69
N GLU A 29 2.64 10.98 11.17
CA GLU A 29 1.73 10.79 12.30
C GLU A 29 0.60 9.78 12.00
N ARG A 30 0.38 9.45 10.72
CA ARG A 30 -0.65 8.49 10.30
C ARG A 30 -0.22 7.03 10.46
N PHE A 31 1.03 6.77 10.86
CA PHE A 31 1.59 5.44 10.95
C PHE A 31 1.98 5.09 12.39
N HIS A 32 1.78 3.84 12.76
CA HIS A 32 2.37 3.30 13.97
C HIS A 32 3.86 3.00 13.74
N LEU A 33 4.73 3.77 14.38
CA LEU A 33 6.18 3.59 14.35
C LEU A 33 6.70 3.39 15.78
N PRO A 34 7.37 2.26 16.08
CA PRO A 34 7.92 2.05 17.42
C PRO A 34 8.95 3.13 17.78
N PRO A 35 8.91 3.69 19.01
CA PRO A 35 9.86 4.72 19.44
C PRO A 35 11.31 4.28 19.27
N GLY A 36 12.17 5.19 18.83
CA GLY A 36 13.60 4.93 18.62
C GLY A 36 13.93 4.06 17.41
N THR A 37 12.95 3.63 16.60
CA THR A 37 13.19 2.79 15.43
C THR A 37 13.41 3.63 14.17
N ILE A 38 14.57 3.44 13.53
CA ILE A 38 14.84 3.94 12.18
C ILE A 38 14.48 2.82 11.20
N TYR A 39 13.27 2.89 10.64
CA TYR A 39 12.72 1.82 9.79
C TYR A 39 13.00 2.09 8.31
N LEU A 40 13.98 1.37 7.74
CA LEU A 40 14.45 1.53 6.35
C LEU A 40 14.15 0.31 5.46
N ASP A 41 13.13 -0.48 5.80
CA ASP A 41 12.71 -1.67 5.03
C ASP A 41 11.22 -1.65 4.65
N GLY A 42 10.68 -0.43 4.49
CA GLY A 42 9.28 -0.20 4.11
C GLY A 42 8.92 -0.70 2.71
N ASN A 43 9.92 -0.96 1.86
CA ASN A 43 9.77 -1.58 0.54
C ASN A 43 9.42 -3.07 0.61
N SER A 44 9.75 -3.74 1.72
CA SER A 44 9.40 -5.14 1.97
C SER A 44 8.05 -5.22 2.68
N LEU A 45 7.90 -4.48 3.78
CA LEU A 45 6.65 -4.36 4.53
C LEU A 45 6.45 -2.92 5.01
N GLY A 46 5.40 -2.26 4.54
CA GLY A 46 5.10 -0.90 4.97
C GLY A 46 4.74 -0.82 6.47
N PRO A 47 5.06 0.29 7.17
CA PRO A 47 4.60 0.50 8.53
C PRO A 47 3.06 0.54 8.58
N ALA A 48 2.47 0.08 9.67
CA ALA A 48 1.02 -0.03 9.79
C ALA A 48 0.37 1.37 9.84
N PRO A 49 -0.54 1.72 8.92
CA PRO A 49 -1.34 2.93 9.05
C PRO A 49 -2.32 2.79 10.21
N LEU A 50 -2.46 3.83 11.04
CA LEU A 50 -3.39 3.84 12.17
C LEU A 50 -4.84 3.61 11.73
N ALA A 51 -5.24 4.24 10.62
CA ALA A 51 -6.56 4.06 10.03
C ALA A 51 -6.83 2.63 9.54
N ALA A 52 -5.79 1.89 9.11
CA ALA A 52 -5.94 0.49 8.72
C ALA A 52 -6.21 -0.40 9.92
N LEU A 53 -5.54 -0.13 11.06
CA LEU A 53 -5.79 -0.84 12.32
C LEU A 53 -7.23 -0.60 12.81
N GLU A 54 -7.71 0.64 12.74
CA GLU A 54 -9.09 0.98 13.09
C GLU A 54 -10.12 0.31 12.17
N ALA A 55 -9.87 0.30 10.86
CA ALA A 55 -10.74 -0.37 9.88
C ALA A 55 -10.81 -1.88 10.12
N LEU A 56 -9.69 -2.53 10.45
CA LEU A 56 -9.65 -3.96 10.78
C LEU A 56 -10.45 -4.27 12.05
N ASP A 57 -10.32 -3.45 13.10
CA ASP A 57 -11.11 -3.61 14.32
C ASP A 57 -12.61 -3.45 14.04
N GLY A 58 -12.99 -2.44 13.24
CA GLY A 58 -14.37 -2.24 12.80
C GLY A 58 -14.94 -3.41 12.00
N ALA A 59 -14.17 -3.91 11.03
CA ALA A 59 -14.55 -5.05 10.21
C ALA A 59 -14.77 -6.30 11.06
N ALA A 60 -13.89 -6.57 12.02
CA ALA A 60 -14.02 -7.74 12.89
C ALA A 60 -15.15 -7.61 13.91
N ARG A 61 -15.19 -6.50 14.66
CA ARG A 61 -16.06 -6.36 15.83
C ARG A 61 -17.47 -5.91 15.54
N ARG A 62 -17.70 -5.17 14.44
CA ARG A 62 -19.01 -4.62 14.10
C ARG A 62 -19.56 -5.29 12.86
N GLU A 63 -18.82 -5.24 11.77
CA GLU A 63 -19.31 -5.74 10.48
C GLU A 63 -19.46 -7.26 10.52
N TRP A 64 -18.42 -7.99 10.93
CA TRP A 64 -18.50 -9.45 11.00
C TRP A 64 -19.32 -9.94 12.19
N ALA A 65 -18.96 -9.55 13.41
CA ALA A 65 -19.58 -10.11 14.62
C ALA A 65 -21.09 -9.84 14.72
N ASP A 66 -21.54 -8.64 14.38
CA ASP A 66 -22.95 -8.26 14.50
C ASP A 66 -23.71 -8.40 13.17
N GLY A 67 -23.10 -7.98 12.06
CA GLY A 67 -23.75 -7.97 10.73
C GLY A 67 -23.80 -9.32 10.02
N LEU A 68 -22.92 -10.27 10.41
CA LEU A 68 -22.87 -11.63 9.86
C LEU A 68 -22.86 -11.64 8.32
N ILE A 69 -23.58 -12.58 7.69
CA ILE A 69 -23.70 -12.68 6.23
C ILE A 69 -24.30 -11.42 5.60
N GLY A 70 -25.05 -10.61 6.36
CA GLY A 70 -25.62 -9.35 5.87
C GLY A 70 -24.55 -8.35 5.43
N SER A 71 -23.37 -8.39 6.06
CA SER A 71 -22.26 -7.46 5.82
C SER A 71 -21.67 -7.53 4.42
N TRP A 72 -21.93 -8.61 3.67
CA TRP A 72 -21.66 -8.63 2.24
C TRP A 72 -22.25 -7.43 1.52
N ASN A 73 -23.45 -7.01 1.91
CA ASN A 73 -24.13 -5.85 1.36
C ASN A 73 -24.05 -4.64 2.29
N SER A 74 -24.38 -4.82 3.58
CA SER A 74 -24.53 -3.68 4.50
C SER A 74 -23.20 -3.00 4.87
N ALA A 75 -22.08 -3.72 4.81
CA ALA A 75 -20.74 -3.17 5.01
C ALA A 75 -19.97 -2.97 3.68
N GLY A 76 -20.62 -3.25 2.54
CA GLY A 76 -20.04 -3.09 1.21
C GLY A 76 -18.86 -4.02 0.92
N TRP A 77 -18.80 -5.21 1.54
CA TRP A 77 -17.72 -6.17 1.27
C TRP A 77 -17.76 -6.70 -0.16
N PHE A 78 -18.95 -6.78 -0.78
CA PHE A 78 -19.09 -7.22 -2.17
C PHE A 78 -18.41 -6.26 -3.16
N GLU A 79 -18.55 -4.95 -2.93
CA GLU A 79 -17.99 -3.89 -3.78
C GLU A 79 -16.58 -3.46 -3.36
N LEU A 80 -16.07 -3.95 -2.23
CA LEU A 80 -14.76 -3.56 -1.70
C LEU A 80 -13.61 -3.77 -2.71
N PRO A 81 -13.51 -4.89 -3.45
CA PRO A 81 -12.42 -5.10 -4.41
C PRO A 81 -12.37 -4.05 -5.53
N THR A 82 -13.52 -3.68 -6.08
CA THR A 82 -13.61 -2.68 -7.16
C THR A 82 -13.41 -1.27 -6.62
N ARG A 83 -14.01 -0.93 -5.47
CA ARG A 83 -13.82 0.36 -4.82
C ARG A 83 -12.36 0.62 -4.46
N LEU A 84 -11.65 -0.38 -3.94
CA LEU A 84 -10.21 -0.26 -3.68
C LEU A 84 -9.40 -0.16 -4.98
N GLY A 85 -9.84 -0.84 -6.04
CA GLY A 85 -9.28 -0.70 -7.37
C GLY A 85 -9.35 0.73 -7.88
N ASP A 86 -10.53 1.36 -7.81
CA ASP A 86 -10.74 2.74 -8.22
C ASP A 86 -9.91 3.74 -7.42
N MET A 87 -9.67 3.47 -6.12
CA MET A 87 -8.76 4.27 -5.29
C MET A 87 -7.29 4.15 -5.73
N LEU A 88 -6.87 2.99 -6.24
CA LEU A 88 -5.51 2.72 -6.69
C LEU A 88 -5.27 3.20 -8.13
N ALA A 89 -6.29 3.17 -8.98
CA ALA A 89 -6.25 3.53 -10.40
C ALA A 89 -5.45 4.83 -10.73
N PRO A 90 -5.69 5.98 -10.07
CA PRO A 90 -4.96 7.21 -10.40
C PRO A 90 -3.47 7.15 -10.05
N LEU A 91 -3.04 6.23 -9.17
CA LEU A 91 -1.62 6.06 -8.81
C LEU A 91 -0.84 5.28 -9.88
N ILE A 92 -1.54 4.54 -10.75
CA ILE A 92 -0.94 3.70 -11.80
C ILE A 92 -1.35 4.13 -13.22
N GLY A 93 -2.10 5.23 -13.34
CA GLY A 93 -2.55 5.77 -14.63
C GLY A 93 -3.69 4.98 -15.29
N ALA A 94 -4.52 4.31 -14.48
CA ALA A 94 -5.73 3.62 -14.95
C ALA A 94 -6.98 4.48 -14.66
N GLU A 95 -8.07 4.20 -15.38
CA GLU A 95 -9.37 4.83 -15.18
C GLU A 95 -10.25 4.06 -14.19
N ALA A 96 -11.36 4.68 -13.76
CA ALA A 96 -12.35 4.01 -12.92
C ALA A 96 -12.93 2.77 -13.61
N GLY A 97 -13.01 1.66 -12.89
CA GLY A 97 -13.49 0.36 -13.38
C GLY A 97 -12.43 -0.49 -14.12
N GLU A 98 -11.19 -0.02 -14.25
CA GLU A 98 -10.11 -0.80 -14.90
C GLU A 98 -9.28 -1.64 -13.94
N VAL A 99 -9.43 -1.45 -12.63
CA VAL A 99 -8.60 -2.07 -11.58
C VAL A 99 -9.47 -2.77 -10.54
N VAL A 100 -8.99 -3.92 -10.05
CA VAL A 100 -9.59 -4.65 -8.92
C VAL A 100 -8.48 -5.06 -7.96
N VAL A 101 -8.67 -4.83 -6.65
CA VAL A 101 -7.76 -5.35 -5.61
C VAL A 101 -8.22 -6.73 -5.17
N THR A 102 -7.43 -7.76 -5.51
CA THR A 102 -7.76 -9.17 -5.25
C THR A 102 -6.49 -10.04 -5.16
N ASP A 103 -6.61 -11.22 -4.54
CA ASP A 103 -5.61 -12.28 -4.49
C ASP A 103 -4.18 -11.81 -4.08
N THR A 104 -3.15 -12.37 -4.71
CA THR A 104 -1.73 -12.04 -4.50
C THR A 104 -1.07 -11.70 -5.84
N THR A 105 0.08 -11.04 -5.81
CA THR A 105 0.85 -10.69 -7.01
C THR A 105 1.09 -11.88 -7.93
N SER A 106 1.53 -13.03 -7.39
CA SER A 106 1.82 -14.22 -8.19
C SER A 106 0.56 -14.81 -8.84
N LEU A 107 -0.58 -14.81 -8.15
CA LEU A 107 -1.85 -15.29 -8.71
C LEU A 107 -2.37 -14.35 -9.79
N ASN A 108 -2.29 -13.04 -9.59
CA ASN A 108 -2.73 -12.06 -10.58
C ASN A 108 -1.83 -12.07 -11.82
N LEU A 109 -0.51 -12.23 -11.63
CA LEU A 109 0.43 -12.43 -12.74
C LEU A 109 0.09 -13.70 -13.53
N TYR A 110 -0.19 -14.82 -12.85
CA TYR A 110 -0.61 -16.05 -13.52
C TYR A 110 -1.88 -15.85 -14.35
N LYS A 111 -2.91 -15.22 -13.79
CA LYS A 111 -4.17 -14.91 -14.50
C LYS A 111 -3.92 -14.04 -15.74
N ALA A 112 -3.15 -12.97 -15.59
CA ALA A 112 -2.82 -12.05 -16.68
C ALA A 112 -2.02 -12.72 -17.78
N LEU A 113 -1.00 -13.53 -17.43
CA LEU A 113 -0.21 -14.29 -18.39
C LEU A 113 -1.06 -15.34 -19.11
N HIS A 114 -1.89 -16.08 -18.38
CA HIS A 114 -2.76 -17.09 -18.97
C HIS A 114 -3.74 -16.47 -19.98
N ALA A 115 -4.36 -15.34 -19.63
CA ALA A 115 -5.22 -14.59 -20.54
C ALA A 115 -4.43 -14.06 -21.76
N GLY A 116 -3.28 -13.43 -21.53
CA GLY A 116 -2.45 -12.87 -22.60
C GLY A 116 -1.92 -13.90 -23.59
N LEU A 117 -1.47 -15.06 -23.12
CA LEU A 117 -1.03 -16.17 -23.99
C LEU A 117 -2.17 -16.76 -24.80
N SER A 118 -3.37 -16.86 -24.21
CA SER A 118 -4.57 -17.36 -24.89
C SER A 118 -4.99 -16.47 -26.07
N LEU A 119 -4.65 -15.17 -26.03
CA LEU A 119 -4.89 -14.25 -27.15
C LEU A 119 -3.91 -14.45 -28.32
N ARG A 120 -2.76 -15.10 -28.11
CA ARG A 120 -1.71 -15.29 -29.12
C ARG A 120 -1.14 -16.72 -29.09
N PRO A 121 -1.97 -17.75 -29.36
CA PRO A 121 -1.61 -19.16 -29.16
C PRO A 121 -0.39 -19.64 -29.97
N ASP A 122 -0.07 -18.99 -31.09
CA ASP A 122 1.10 -19.33 -31.92
C ASP A 122 2.43 -18.78 -31.38
N ARG A 123 2.40 -17.85 -30.42
CA ARG A 123 3.61 -17.27 -29.81
C ARG A 123 3.96 -17.99 -28.52
N ARG A 124 5.18 -18.51 -28.43
CA ARG A 124 5.61 -19.43 -27.35
C ARG A 124 6.73 -18.91 -26.45
N VAL A 125 7.18 -17.68 -26.67
CA VAL A 125 8.29 -17.08 -25.92
C VAL A 125 7.77 -15.93 -25.08
N ILE A 126 8.03 -16.00 -23.78
CA ILE A 126 7.87 -14.91 -22.81
C ILE A 126 9.28 -14.41 -22.51
N VAL A 127 9.51 -13.11 -22.64
CA VAL A 127 10.75 -12.47 -22.19
C VAL A 127 10.46 -11.88 -20.81
N ALA A 128 11.29 -12.23 -19.83
CA ALA A 128 11.19 -11.78 -18.45
C ALA A 128 12.50 -11.12 -18.03
#